data_AF-A0A0G0H5V2-F1
#
_entry.id   AF-A0A0G0H5V2-F1
#
_cell.length_a   1.000
_cell.length_b   1.000
_cell.length_c   1.000
_cell.angle_alpha   90.00
_cell.angle_beta   90.00
_cell.angle_gamma   90.00
#
_symmetry.space_group_name_H-M   'P 1'
#
loop_
_entity.id
_entity.type
_entity.pdbx_description
1 polymer ?
#
loop_
_entity_poly.entity_id
_entity_poly.type
_entity_poly.pdbx_seq_one_letter_code
_entity_poly.pdbx_strand_id
1 'polypeptide(L)'
;MAGRVEDIESHSQIDGTLPNQPFSEEELKTMGVLDPSDTLFAISIFLGSQRGGAETFIEGYSVTFQNPSGEISEIKFLRKSIVTFGDIDQKIRSREEKRRYLSERGIRVPRFFGTKSGDIFEEFIESPVDVSSIVRSIDSNGQMNEDLIGQLSKIASVLDGEGFRPVSPGFLGDLVFDGKVFYFVDFGSDLGPPNPSQPNSVSINFLLGAFHNPEVRELLLKDYQAEL
;
A
#
# COMPACT_ATOMS: atom_id res chain seq x y z
N MET A 1 -30.17 57.53 13.91
CA MET A 1 -28.90 57.90 13.26
C MET A 1 -27.76 57.66 14.24
N ALA A 2 -26.71 57.00 13.73
CA ALA A 2 -25.36 56.84 14.29
C ALA A 2 -25.24 56.24 15.71
N GLY A 3 -25.24 54.90 15.78
CA GLY A 3 -24.60 54.14 16.86
C GLY A 3 -23.16 53.79 16.47
N ARG A 4 -22.24 53.99 17.40
CA ARG A 4 -20.79 53.75 17.29
C ARG A 4 -20.47 52.31 16.88
N VAL A 5 -19.52 52.17 15.96
CA VAL A 5 -18.79 50.92 15.71
C VAL A 5 -17.61 50.92 16.68
N GLU A 6 -17.63 50.01 17.65
CA GLU A 6 -16.46 49.70 18.46
C GLU A 6 -15.63 48.66 17.71
N ASP A 7 -14.38 49.02 17.41
CA ASP A 7 -13.36 48.14 16.87
C ASP A 7 -13.07 47.04 17.89
N ILE A 8 -13.42 45.80 17.55
CA ILE A 8 -12.98 44.61 18.28
C ILE A 8 -11.67 44.15 17.61
N GLU A 9 -10.55 44.52 18.22
CA GLU A 9 -9.26 43.88 17.95
C GLU A 9 -9.36 42.41 18.36
N SER A 10 -9.54 41.51 17.40
CA SER A 10 -9.47 40.07 17.63
C SER A 10 -8.01 39.63 17.69
N HIS A 11 -7.43 39.69 18.89
CA HIS A 11 -6.30 38.86 19.25
C HIS A 11 -6.72 37.38 19.26
N SER A 12 -6.62 36.70 18.12
CA SER A 12 -6.58 35.23 18.10
C SER A 12 -5.13 34.78 18.03
N GLN A 13 -4.51 34.61 19.20
CA GLN A 13 -3.43 33.63 19.33
C GLN A 13 -4.07 32.28 18.99
N ILE A 14 -3.76 31.76 17.81
CA ILE A 14 -4.15 30.41 17.41
C ILE A 14 -3.27 29.49 18.25
N ASP A 15 -3.84 29.00 19.34
CA ASP A 15 -3.28 27.88 20.08
C ASP A 15 -3.32 26.67 19.14
N GLY A 16 -2.14 26.19 18.75
CA GLY A 16 -1.87 25.34 17.58
C GLY A 16 -2.30 23.87 17.74
N THR A 17 -3.37 23.60 18.46
CA THR A 17 -3.96 22.26 18.52
C THR A 17 -5.44 22.34 18.16
N LEU A 18 -5.76 22.00 16.91
CA LEU A 18 -7.14 21.77 16.52
C LEU A 18 -7.67 20.58 17.35
N PRO A 19 -8.71 20.75 18.17
CA PRO A 19 -9.28 19.65 18.94
C PRO A 19 -9.79 18.58 17.96
N ASN A 20 -9.35 17.33 18.17
CA ASN A 20 -9.67 16.12 17.39
C ASN A 20 -8.83 15.84 16.13
N GLN A 21 -7.55 16.23 16.08
CA GLN A 21 -6.65 15.67 15.08
C GLN A 21 -6.31 14.20 15.40
N PRO A 22 -6.39 13.26 14.44
CA PRO A 22 -6.13 11.84 14.68
C PRO A 22 -4.66 11.53 14.98
N PHE A 23 -3.74 12.41 14.58
CA PHE A 23 -2.31 12.35 14.87
C PHE A 23 -1.77 13.77 15.09
N SER A 24 -0.80 13.92 15.99
CA SER A 24 -0.02 15.14 16.13
C SER A 24 1.08 15.24 15.05
N GLU A 25 1.61 16.44 14.82
CA GLU A 25 2.76 16.64 13.93
C GLU A 25 3.99 15.83 14.36
N GLU A 26 4.30 15.81 15.66
CA GLU A 26 5.41 15.02 16.21
C GLU A 26 5.24 13.52 15.95
N GLU A 27 4.00 13.01 16.03
CA GLU A 27 3.70 11.63 15.71
C GLU A 27 3.95 11.33 14.23
N LEU A 28 3.46 12.19 13.33
CA LEU A 28 3.68 12.03 11.88
C LEU A 28 5.17 12.08 11.51
N LYS A 29 5.94 12.93 12.17
CA LYS A 29 7.41 13.00 12.02
C LYS A 29 8.10 11.75 12.54
N THR A 30 7.72 11.28 13.73
CA THR A 30 8.28 10.06 14.33
C THR A 30 7.98 8.82 13.47
N MET A 31 6.81 8.78 12.84
CA MET A 31 6.43 7.73 11.90
C MET A 31 7.09 7.89 10.53
N GLY A 32 7.80 8.98 10.24
CA GLY A 32 8.41 9.22 8.93
C GLY A 32 7.42 9.52 7.80
N VAL A 33 6.17 9.88 8.14
CA VAL A 33 5.17 10.41 7.19
C VAL A 33 5.54 11.83 6.78
N LEU A 34 6.02 12.62 7.73
CA LEU A 34 6.57 13.97 7.52
C LEU A 34 8.07 13.99 7.77
N ASP A 35 8.80 14.82 7.03
CA ASP A 35 10.19 15.09 7.35
C ASP A 35 10.28 15.97 8.62
N PRO A 36 11.37 15.88 9.40
CA PRO A 36 11.51 16.66 10.64
C PRO A 36 11.35 18.18 10.46
N SER A 37 11.68 18.68 9.26
CA SER A 37 11.62 20.08 8.88
C SER A 37 10.27 20.53 8.31
N ASP A 38 9.36 19.59 8.03
CA ASP A 38 8.03 19.93 7.50
C ASP A 38 7.15 20.53 8.59
N THR A 39 6.19 21.35 8.20
CA THR A 39 5.17 21.93 9.09
C THR A 39 3.79 21.40 8.70
N LEU A 40 3.07 20.80 9.64
CA LEU A 40 1.73 20.28 9.41
C LEU A 40 0.73 21.43 9.25
N PHE A 41 -0.04 21.42 8.17
CA PHE A 41 -1.18 22.32 7.99
C PHE A 41 -2.50 21.65 8.36
N ALA A 42 -2.74 20.45 7.84
CA ALA A 42 -4.00 19.76 8.01
C ALA A 42 -3.83 18.25 7.93
N ILE A 43 -4.72 17.55 8.61
CA ILE A 43 -4.88 16.11 8.49
C ILE A 43 -6.37 15.78 8.42
N SER A 44 -6.74 14.88 7.52
CA SER A 44 -8.13 14.45 7.34
C SER A 44 -8.21 12.94 7.07
N ILE A 45 -9.33 12.33 7.46
CA ILE A 45 -9.64 10.94 7.12
C ILE A 45 -10.36 10.93 5.79
N PHE A 46 -9.79 10.29 4.77
CA PHE A 46 -10.46 10.11 3.48
C PHE A 46 -11.07 8.71 3.33
N LEU A 47 -10.63 7.76 4.16
CA LEU A 47 -11.13 6.39 4.20
C LEU A 47 -11.39 6.01 5.66
N GLY A 48 -12.67 5.90 6.02
CA GLY A 48 -13.08 5.45 7.35
C GLY A 48 -12.67 3.99 7.62
N SER A 49 -12.69 3.60 8.90
CA SER A 49 -12.29 2.27 9.31
C SER A 49 -13.10 1.18 8.61
N GLN A 50 -12.40 0.36 7.85
CA GLN A 50 -12.97 -0.79 7.15
C GLN A 50 -12.15 -2.04 7.39
N ARG A 51 -12.79 -3.19 7.21
CA ARG A 51 -12.12 -4.47 7.33
C ARG A 51 -11.27 -4.72 6.08
N GLY A 52 -9.94 -4.81 6.25
CA GLY A 52 -9.00 -5.15 5.19
C GLY A 52 -8.80 -6.65 4.98
N GLY A 53 -9.22 -7.47 5.94
CA GLY A 53 -9.12 -8.93 5.89
C GLY A 53 -9.59 -9.56 7.20
N ALA A 54 -9.24 -10.82 7.42
CA ALA A 54 -9.61 -11.51 8.67
C ALA A 54 -9.03 -10.81 9.91
N GLU A 55 -7.80 -10.31 9.80
CA GLU A 55 -6.92 -9.86 10.89
C GLU A 55 -6.46 -8.39 10.77
N THR A 56 -7.09 -7.58 9.91
CA THR A 56 -6.64 -6.19 9.67
C THR A 56 -7.83 -5.23 9.50
N PHE A 57 -7.77 -4.10 10.20
CA PHE A 57 -8.59 -2.91 9.90
C PHE A 57 -7.74 -1.85 9.20
N ILE A 58 -8.34 -1.14 8.26
CA ILE A 58 -7.67 -0.14 7.42
C ILE A 58 -8.40 1.19 7.56
N GLU A 59 -7.64 2.24 7.85
CA GLU A 59 -8.05 3.64 7.80
C GLU A 59 -7.10 4.41 6.88
N GLY A 60 -7.59 5.43 6.17
CA GLY A 60 -6.78 6.23 5.25
C GLY A 60 -6.83 7.71 5.60
N TYR A 61 -5.65 8.34 5.59
CA TYR A 61 -5.42 9.71 6.01
C TYR A 61 -4.73 10.51 4.91
N SER A 62 -5.17 11.75 4.71
CA SER A 62 -4.48 12.75 3.91
C SER A 62 -3.84 13.77 4.83
N VAL A 63 -2.56 14.04 4.62
CA VAL A 63 -1.76 15.02 5.36
C VAL A 63 -1.31 16.10 4.40
N THR A 64 -1.68 17.35 4.69
CA THR A 64 -1.21 18.53 3.98
C THR A 64 -0.15 19.22 4.82
N PHE A 65 1.01 19.51 4.25
CA PHE A 65 2.16 20.06 4.96
C PHE A 65 2.93 21.08 4.10
N GLN A 66 3.70 21.93 4.76
CA GLN A 66 4.67 22.81 4.13
C GLN A 66 6.07 22.23 4.27
N ASN A 67 6.81 22.16 3.17
CA ASN A 67 8.24 21.89 3.23
C ASN A 67 9.05 23.19 3.52
N PRO A 68 10.35 23.10 3.82
CA PRO A 68 11.18 24.28 4.14
C PRO A 68 11.31 25.31 3.01
N SER A 69 11.01 24.94 1.77
CA SER A 69 11.00 25.86 0.63
C SER A 69 9.73 26.72 0.56
N GLY A 70 8.74 26.42 1.42
CA GLY A 70 7.44 27.09 1.45
C GLY A 70 6.39 26.43 0.56
N GLU A 71 6.73 25.37 -0.17
CA GLU A 71 5.80 24.60 -0.99
C GLU A 71 4.84 23.79 -0.12
N ILE A 72 3.56 23.80 -0.51
CA ILE A 72 2.51 23.00 0.13
C ILE A 72 2.35 21.70 -0.65
N SER A 73 2.46 20.58 0.06
CA SER A 73 2.34 19.23 -0.49
C SER A 73 1.29 18.42 0.25
N GLU A 74 0.81 17.34 -0.38
CA GLU A 74 -0.10 16.36 0.20
C GLU A 74 0.55 14.98 0.17
N ILE A 75 0.42 14.22 1.26
CA ILE A 75 0.74 12.80 1.31
C ILE A 75 -0.47 12.02 1.84
N LYS A 76 -0.80 10.90 1.18
CA LYS A 76 -1.84 9.97 1.62
C LYS A 76 -1.20 8.70 2.16
N PHE A 77 -1.67 8.24 3.31
CA PHE A 77 -1.19 7.02 3.93
C PHE A 77 -2.33 6.18 4.50
N LEU A 78 -2.08 4.89 4.66
CA LEU A 78 -2.95 3.93 5.32
C LEU A 78 -2.40 3.59 6.71
N ARG A 79 -3.31 3.49 7.67
CA ARG A 79 -3.10 2.83 8.95
C ARG A 79 -3.72 1.43 8.85
N LYS A 80 -2.89 0.39 8.96
CA LYS A 80 -3.30 -1.00 9.02
C LYS A 80 -3.19 -1.50 10.47
N SER A 81 -4.30 -1.52 11.19
CA SER A 81 -4.38 -2.05 12.55
C SER A 81 -4.47 -3.56 12.54
N ILE A 82 -3.48 -4.23 13.13
CA ILE A 82 -3.42 -5.70 13.19
C ILE A 82 -4.23 -6.20 14.37
N VAL A 83 -5.13 -7.13 14.09
CA VAL A 83 -5.93 -7.85 15.09
C VAL A 83 -5.47 -9.30 15.10
N THR A 84 -4.93 -9.75 16.22
CA THR A 84 -4.38 -11.09 16.33
C THR A 84 -4.56 -11.67 17.73
N PHE A 85 -4.62 -13.00 17.81
CA PHE A 85 -4.39 -13.73 19.05
C PHE A 85 -2.90 -14.10 19.13
N GLY A 86 -2.16 -13.52 20.08
CA GLY A 86 -0.74 -13.79 20.27
C GLY A 86 0.12 -12.52 20.33
N ASP A 87 1.41 -12.67 20.06
CA ASP A 87 2.40 -11.59 20.09
C ASP A 87 2.26 -10.69 18.87
N ILE A 88 1.71 -9.49 19.07
CA ILE A 88 1.50 -8.50 18.03
C ILE A 88 2.81 -7.97 17.44
N ASP A 89 3.87 -7.85 18.25
CA ASP A 89 5.16 -7.36 17.79
C ASP A 89 5.82 -8.37 16.87
N GLN A 90 5.69 -9.67 17.19
CA GLN A 90 6.15 -10.73 16.30
C GLN A 90 5.41 -10.70 14.96
N LYS A 91 4.09 -10.46 14.96
CA LYS A 91 3.30 -10.36 13.73
C LYS A 91 3.74 -9.15 12.89
N ILE A 92 3.90 -7.99 13.49
CA ILE A 92 4.40 -6.79 12.82
C ILE A 92 5.77 -7.06 12.18
N ARG A 93 6.74 -7.54 12.98
CA ARG A 93 8.09 -7.86 12.48
C ARG A 93 8.05 -8.82 11.31
N SER A 94 7.21 -9.86 11.37
CA SER A 94 7.07 -10.81 10.26
C SER A 94 6.54 -10.14 8.98
N ARG A 95 5.57 -9.22 9.08
CA ARG A 95 5.06 -8.47 7.90
C ARG A 95 6.12 -7.52 7.34
N GLU A 96 6.88 -6.84 8.20
CA GLU A 96 7.99 -5.97 7.80
C GLU A 96 9.10 -6.75 7.09
N GLU A 97 9.50 -7.90 7.64
CA GLU A 97 10.53 -8.77 7.07
C GLU A 97 10.13 -9.24 5.68
N LYS A 98 8.89 -9.70 5.48
CA LYS A 98 8.38 -10.10 4.17
C LYS A 98 8.38 -8.93 3.18
N ARG A 99 7.89 -7.75 3.60
CA ARG A 99 7.89 -6.55 2.76
C ARG A 99 9.30 -6.24 2.27
N ARG A 100 10.26 -6.14 3.20
CA ARG A 100 11.66 -5.85 2.86
C ARG A 100 12.22 -6.92 1.92
N TYR A 101 11.99 -8.20 2.25
CA TYR A 101 12.49 -9.34 1.49
C TYR A 101 12.01 -9.36 0.03
N LEU A 102 10.72 -9.06 -0.19
CA LEU A 102 10.14 -8.96 -1.54
C LEU A 102 10.65 -7.72 -2.27
N SER A 103 10.78 -6.58 -1.57
CA SER A 103 11.32 -5.34 -2.15
C SER A 103 12.77 -5.50 -2.62
N GLU A 104 13.62 -6.18 -1.85
CA GLU A 104 15.00 -6.50 -2.21
C GLU A 104 15.11 -7.39 -3.47
N ARG A 105 14.01 -8.06 -3.85
CA ARG A 105 13.90 -8.91 -5.05
C ARG A 105 13.24 -8.20 -6.24
N GLY A 106 13.06 -6.90 -6.13
CA GLY A 106 12.51 -6.06 -7.19
C GLY A 106 10.99 -6.04 -7.28
N ILE A 107 10.27 -6.65 -6.31
CA ILE A 107 8.82 -6.45 -6.22
C ILE A 107 8.57 -5.05 -5.65
N ARG A 108 7.74 -4.27 -6.34
CA ARG A 108 7.30 -2.98 -5.79
C ARG A 108 6.33 -3.21 -4.65
N VAL A 109 6.56 -2.50 -3.55
CA VAL A 109 5.73 -2.51 -2.34
C VAL A 109 5.46 -1.06 -1.93
N PRO A 110 4.32 -0.75 -1.27
CA PRO A 110 4.06 0.60 -0.79
C PRO A 110 5.19 1.07 0.13
N ARG A 111 5.54 2.35 0.10
CA ARG A 111 6.50 2.92 1.05
C ARG A 111 6.03 2.63 2.47
N PHE A 112 6.93 2.12 3.29
CA PHE A 112 6.69 1.87 4.71
C PHE A 112 7.14 3.11 5.49
N PHE A 113 6.22 3.68 6.27
CA PHE A 113 6.52 4.82 7.13
C PHE A 113 7.02 4.31 8.48
N GLY A 114 6.28 3.39 9.11
CA GLY A 114 6.69 2.81 10.38
C GLY A 114 5.57 2.02 11.04
N THR A 115 5.76 1.75 12.33
CA THR A 115 4.76 1.07 13.17
C THR A 115 4.57 1.75 14.50
N LYS A 116 3.38 1.63 15.07
CA LYS A 116 3.08 2.10 16.42
C LYS A 116 1.95 1.28 17.02
N SER A 117 2.14 0.75 18.23
CA SER A 117 1.07 0.15 19.04
C SER A 117 0.15 -0.86 18.33
N GLY A 118 0.71 -1.72 17.46
CA GLY A 118 -0.09 -2.69 16.70
C GLY A 118 -0.48 -2.25 15.28
N ASP A 119 -0.13 -1.03 14.90
CA ASP A 119 -0.44 -0.47 13.59
C ASP A 119 0.79 -0.43 12.68
N ILE A 120 0.55 -0.69 11.39
CA ILE A 120 1.50 -0.42 10.29
C ILE A 120 1.03 0.82 9.53
N PHE A 121 1.95 1.73 9.26
CA PHE A 121 1.73 2.92 8.45
C PHE A 121 2.45 2.79 7.12
N GLU A 122 1.71 2.90 6.04
CA GLU A 122 2.24 2.74 4.69
C GLU A 122 1.59 3.72 3.72
N GLU A 123 2.26 3.94 2.60
CA GLU A 123 1.75 4.75 1.50
C GLU A 123 0.39 4.22 1.00
N PHE A 124 -0.53 5.15 0.77
CA PHE A 124 -1.74 4.84 0.03
C PHE A 124 -1.43 4.90 -1.47
N ILE A 125 -1.52 3.76 -2.14
CA ILE A 125 -1.41 3.71 -3.59
C ILE A 125 -2.76 4.07 -4.20
N GLU A 126 -2.84 5.23 -4.83
CA GLU A 126 -4.04 5.67 -5.54
C GLU A 126 -4.25 4.80 -6.78
N SER A 127 -5.30 3.98 -6.73
CA SER A 127 -5.62 3.04 -7.80
C SER A 127 -6.74 3.56 -8.68
N PRO A 128 -6.48 3.84 -9.97
CA PRO A 128 -7.52 4.29 -10.89
C PRO A 128 -8.46 3.14 -11.30
N VAL A 129 -8.02 1.88 -11.18
CA VAL A 129 -8.75 0.69 -11.65
C VAL A 129 -8.42 -0.55 -10.81
N ASP A 130 -9.42 -1.42 -10.62
CA ASP A 130 -9.22 -2.73 -10.01
C ASP A 130 -8.33 -3.64 -10.89
N VAL A 131 -7.43 -4.40 -10.27
CA VAL A 131 -6.47 -5.29 -10.96
C VAL A 131 -7.20 -6.31 -11.84
N SER A 132 -8.32 -6.85 -11.39
CA SER A 132 -9.10 -7.81 -12.19
C SER A 132 -9.65 -7.18 -13.47
N SER A 133 -9.93 -5.87 -13.47
CA SER A 133 -10.38 -5.15 -14.67
C SER A 133 -9.25 -4.98 -15.68
N ILE A 134 -8.02 -4.76 -15.22
CA ILE A 134 -6.84 -4.71 -16.07
C ILE A 134 -6.61 -6.06 -16.73
N VAL A 135 -6.63 -7.14 -15.94
CA VAL A 135 -6.49 -8.52 -16.43
C VAL A 135 -7.53 -8.82 -17.50
N ARG A 136 -8.81 -8.55 -17.25
CA ARG A 136 -9.87 -8.72 -18.24
C ARG A 136 -9.63 -7.91 -19.51
N SER A 137 -9.16 -6.68 -19.37
CA SER A 137 -8.89 -5.81 -20.52
C SER A 137 -7.74 -6.34 -21.39
N ILE A 138 -6.66 -6.81 -20.77
CA ILE A 138 -5.52 -7.43 -21.47
C ILE A 138 -5.98 -8.70 -22.17
N ASP A 139 -6.76 -9.55 -21.48
CA ASP A 139 -7.25 -10.83 -22.00
C ASP A 139 -8.20 -10.65 -23.20
N SER A 140 -9.10 -9.67 -23.13
CA SER A 140 -10.21 -9.49 -24.10
C SER A 140 -9.86 -8.66 -25.32
N ASN A 141 -9.06 -7.60 -25.17
CA ASN A 141 -8.87 -6.62 -26.24
C ASN A 141 -7.71 -6.97 -27.18
N GLY A 142 -6.92 -8.01 -26.87
CA GLY A 142 -5.71 -8.36 -27.64
C GLY A 142 -4.66 -7.25 -27.70
N GLN A 143 -4.86 -6.14 -27.00
CA GLN A 143 -3.84 -5.12 -26.77
C GLN A 143 -2.90 -5.67 -25.71
N MET A 144 -1.97 -6.49 -26.20
CA MET A 144 -0.91 -7.12 -25.45
C MET A 144 -0.01 -6.02 -24.87
N ASN A 145 -0.27 -5.67 -23.61
CA ASN A 145 0.62 -4.79 -22.87
C ASN A 145 1.71 -5.65 -22.24
N GLU A 146 2.74 -5.93 -23.03
CA GLU A 146 3.86 -6.80 -22.65
C GLU A 146 4.53 -6.35 -21.35
N ASP A 147 4.61 -5.04 -21.10
CA ASP A 147 5.17 -4.51 -19.86
C ASP A 147 4.36 -4.93 -18.62
N LEU A 148 3.04 -4.78 -18.67
CA LEU A 148 2.17 -5.20 -17.56
C LEU A 148 2.18 -6.73 -17.36
N ILE A 149 2.26 -7.49 -18.46
CA ILE A 149 2.38 -8.95 -18.40
C ILE A 149 3.71 -9.33 -17.74
N GLY A 150 4.82 -8.71 -18.16
CA GLY A 150 6.15 -8.92 -17.59
C GLY A 150 6.20 -8.58 -16.10
N GLN A 151 5.54 -7.49 -15.68
CA GLN A 151 5.43 -7.15 -14.26
C GLN A 151 4.70 -8.23 -13.45
N LEU A 152 3.55 -8.72 -13.93
CA LEU A 152 2.80 -9.79 -13.25
C LEU A 152 3.61 -11.09 -13.21
N SER A 153 4.28 -11.45 -14.31
CA SER A 153 5.17 -12.61 -14.37
C SER A 153 6.34 -12.52 -13.40
N LYS A 154 6.97 -11.35 -13.29
CA LYS A 154 8.06 -11.11 -12.34
C LYS A 154 7.63 -11.27 -10.88
N ILE A 155 6.47 -10.72 -10.52
CA ILE A 155 5.94 -10.88 -9.17
C ILE A 155 5.65 -12.36 -8.90
N ALA A 156 5.01 -13.06 -9.85
CA ALA A 156 4.70 -14.48 -9.71
C ALA A 156 5.97 -15.34 -9.58
N SER A 157 6.99 -15.11 -10.40
CA SER A 157 8.25 -15.88 -10.36
C SER A 157 9.00 -15.69 -9.04
N VAL A 158 9.06 -14.46 -8.52
CA VAL A 158 9.68 -14.19 -7.22
C VAL A 158 8.89 -14.87 -6.10
N LEU A 159 7.56 -14.76 -6.07
CA LEU A 159 6.77 -15.39 -5.00
C LEU A 159 6.91 -16.92 -5.02
N ASP A 160 6.77 -17.52 -6.20
CA ASP A 160 6.80 -18.97 -6.37
C ASP A 160 8.21 -19.53 -6.14
N GLY A 161 9.25 -18.84 -6.64
CA GLY A 161 10.66 -19.21 -6.44
C GLY A 161 11.12 -19.09 -4.99
N GLU A 162 10.61 -18.09 -4.26
CA GLU A 162 10.87 -17.91 -2.84
C GLU A 162 9.93 -18.71 -1.93
N GLY A 163 9.09 -19.58 -2.51
CA GLY A 163 8.24 -20.51 -1.75
C GLY A 163 7.02 -19.89 -1.07
N PHE A 164 6.69 -18.63 -1.36
CA PHE A 164 5.49 -17.96 -0.85
C PHE A 164 4.22 -18.55 -1.46
N ARG A 165 3.11 -18.47 -0.73
CA ARG A 165 1.82 -19.08 -1.13
C ARG A 165 0.66 -18.11 -0.88
N PRO A 166 0.38 -17.21 -1.84
CA PRO A 166 -0.82 -16.37 -1.79
C PRO A 166 -2.07 -17.21 -1.57
N VAL A 167 -3.00 -16.75 -0.74
CA VAL A 167 -4.29 -17.43 -0.49
C VAL A 167 -5.47 -16.54 -0.87
N SER A 168 -6.67 -17.13 -0.87
CA SER A 168 -7.92 -16.50 -1.34
C SER A 168 -8.11 -15.05 -0.85
N PRO A 169 -8.46 -14.09 -1.74
CA PRO A 169 -8.94 -14.30 -3.11
C PRO A 169 -7.85 -14.64 -4.14
N GLY A 170 -6.60 -14.80 -3.71
CA GLY A 170 -5.47 -15.26 -4.52
C GLY A 170 -4.57 -14.11 -4.94
N PHE A 171 -3.54 -14.45 -5.72
CA PHE A 171 -2.47 -13.55 -6.15
C PHE A 171 -2.91 -12.14 -6.59
N LEU A 172 -4.01 -12.00 -7.34
CA LEU A 172 -4.47 -10.69 -7.83
C LEU A 172 -5.05 -9.79 -6.74
N GLY A 173 -5.60 -10.37 -5.67
CA GLY A 173 -6.15 -9.62 -4.54
C GLY A 173 -5.07 -8.98 -3.66
N ASP A 174 -3.85 -9.49 -3.76
CA ASP A 174 -2.68 -8.99 -3.02
C ASP A 174 -1.97 -7.85 -3.79
N LEU A 175 -2.55 -7.42 -4.93
CA LEU A 175 -1.98 -6.40 -5.81
C LEU A 175 -2.82 -5.13 -5.85
N VAL A 176 -2.13 -4.00 -6.00
CA VAL A 176 -2.72 -2.69 -6.34
C VAL A 176 -1.99 -2.12 -7.56
N PHE A 177 -2.71 -1.41 -8.43
CA PHE A 177 -2.15 -0.79 -9.63
C PHE A 177 -2.29 0.73 -9.56
N ASP A 178 -1.21 1.48 -9.78
CA ASP A 178 -1.23 2.95 -9.72
C ASP A 178 -1.55 3.64 -11.07
N GLY A 179 -1.88 2.85 -12.09
CA GLY A 179 -2.01 3.33 -13.47
C GLY A 179 -0.82 2.99 -14.37
N LYS A 180 0.32 2.59 -13.79
CA LYS A 180 1.55 2.25 -14.51
C LYS A 180 2.19 0.95 -14.03
N VAL A 181 2.20 0.71 -12.73
CA VAL A 181 2.88 -0.45 -12.14
C VAL A 181 2.04 -1.15 -11.08
N PHE A 182 2.32 -2.43 -10.88
CA PHE A 182 1.74 -3.24 -9.81
C PHE A 182 2.58 -3.15 -8.52
N TYR A 183 1.90 -2.98 -7.40
CA TYR A 183 2.43 -3.07 -6.06
C TYR A 183 1.86 -4.30 -5.37
N PHE A 184 2.71 -5.04 -4.67
CA PHE A 184 2.27 -6.10 -3.76
C PHE A 184 2.00 -5.49 -2.38
N VAL A 185 0.80 -5.73 -1.82
CA VAL A 185 0.29 -5.00 -0.66
C VAL A 185 -0.13 -5.88 0.53
N ASP A 186 -0.24 -7.19 0.34
CA ASP A 186 -0.59 -8.11 1.43
C ASP A 186 0.61 -8.91 1.92
N PHE A 187 1.06 -8.61 3.14
CA PHE A 187 2.17 -9.29 3.81
C PHE A 187 1.69 -10.17 4.97
N GLY A 188 0.40 -10.54 4.96
CA GLY A 188 -0.30 -11.28 5.99
C GLY A 188 0.35 -12.62 6.40
N SER A 189 -0.17 -13.21 7.48
CA SER A 189 0.32 -14.48 8.01
C SER A 189 0.22 -15.62 6.98
N ASP A 190 -0.79 -15.50 6.14
CA ASP A 190 -1.28 -16.45 5.17
C ASP A 190 -0.40 -16.60 3.92
N LEU A 191 0.35 -15.55 3.55
CA LEU A 191 1.41 -15.64 2.53
C LEU A 191 2.52 -16.65 2.90
N GLY A 192 2.69 -16.93 4.19
CA GLY A 192 3.75 -17.79 4.73
C GLY A 192 5.12 -17.08 4.81
N PRO A 193 6.12 -17.72 5.44
CA PRO A 193 7.50 -17.26 5.41
C PRO A 193 8.19 -17.63 4.07
N PRO A 194 9.28 -16.93 3.69
CA PRO A 194 10.08 -17.35 2.54
C PRO A 194 10.70 -18.73 2.78
N ASN A 195 10.64 -19.57 1.75
CA ASN A 195 11.26 -20.90 1.72
C ASN A 195 11.77 -21.24 0.31
N PRO A 196 12.90 -20.66 -0.11
CA PRO A 196 13.48 -20.91 -1.45
C PRO A 196 13.90 -22.37 -1.69
N SER A 197 13.99 -23.19 -0.64
CA SER A 197 14.26 -24.63 -0.80
C SER A 197 13.04 -25.43 -1.27
N GLN A 198 11.85 -24.83 -1.23
CA GLN A 198 10.58 -25.43 -1.62
C GLN A 198 9.82 -24.47 -2.56
N PRO A 199 10.36 -24.22 -3.76
CA PRO A 199 9.67 -23.42 -4.75
C PRO A 199 8.33 -24.07 -5.11
N ASN A 200 7.39 -23.27 -5.58
CA ASN A 200 6.07 -23.74 -5.96
C ASN A 200 5.64 -23.11 -7.30
N SER A 201 4.34 -23.12 -7.60
CA SER A 201 3.78 -22.56 -8.83
C SER A 201 2.40 -21.95 -8.58
N VAL A 202 2.13 -21.53 -7.35
CA VAL A 202 0.78 -21.09 -6.93
C VAL A 202 0.42 -19.80 -7.65
N SER A 203 1.33 -18.83 -7.66
CA SER A 203 1.14 -17.49 -8.22
C SER A 203 0.97 -17.54 -9.73
N ILE A 204 1.82 -18.29 -10.44
CA ILE A 204 1.69 -18.46 -11.89
C ILE A 204 0.40 -19.20 -12.25
N ASN A 205 -0.03 -20.19 -11.47
CA ASN A 205 -1.29 -20.89 -11.71
C ASN A 205 -2.51 -19.98 -11.51
N PHE A 206 -2.47 -19.03 -10.58
CA PHE A 206 -3.51 -18.00 -10.46
C PHE A 206 -3.58 -17.13 -11.73
N LEU A 207 -2.43 -16.68 -12.24
CA LEU A 207 -2.38 -15.88 -13.48
C LEU A 207 -2.92 -16.68 -14.68
N LEU A 208 -2.50 -17.93 -14.85
CA LEU A 208 -2.98 -18.79 -15.94
C LEU A 208 -4.47 -19.14 -15.86
N GLY A 209 -5.05 -19.10 -14.65
CA GLY A 209 -6.50 -19.22 -14.44
C GLY A 209 -7.25 -17.92 -14.74
N ALA A 210 -6.59 -16.77 -14.63
CA ALA A 210 -7.19 -15.46 -14.88
C ALA A 210 -7.13 -15.05 -16.37
N PHE A 211 -6.11 -15.49 -17.11
CA PHE A 211 -5.94 -15.25 -18.54
C PHE A 211 -6.36 -16.46 -19.37
N HIS A 212 -7.27 -16.25 -20.33
CA HIS A 212 -7.76 -17.29 -21.24
C HIS A 212 -7.17 -17.17 -22.64
N ASN A 213 -6.69 -15.98 -23.02
CA ASN A 213 -6.05 -15.73 -24.30
C ASN A 213 -4.73 -16.53 -24.40
N PRO A 214 -4.59 -17.42 -25.41
CA PRO A 214 -3.39 -18.24 -25.55
C PRO A 214 -2.08 -17.46 -25.70
N GLU A 215 -2.09 -16.34 -26.43
CA GLU A 215 -0.89 -15.53 -26.68
C GLU A 215 -0.40 -14.86 -25.40
N VAL A 216 -1.34 -14.36 -24.58
CA VAL A 216 -1.03 -13.76 -23.27
C VAL A 216 -0.47 -14.82 -22.32
N ARG A 217 -1.05 -16.03 -22.31
CA ARG A 217 -0.57 -17.15 -21.48
C ARG A 217 0.83 -17.60 -21.89
N GLU A 218 1.11 -17.64 -23.18
CA GLU A 218 2.45 -17.97 -23.70
C GLU A 218 3.47 -16.93 -23.25
N LEU A 219 3.16 -15.64 -23.38
CA LEU A 219 4.04 -14.58 -22.90
C LEU A 219 4.24 -14.63 -21.38
N LEU A 220 3.17 -14.81 -20.60
CA LEU A 220 3.25 -14.96 -19.14
C LEU A 220 4.24 -16.06 -18.76
N LEU A 221 4.12 -17.24 -19.37
CA LEU A 221 5.01 -18.37 -19.10
C LEU A 221 6.45 -18.10 -19.52
N LYS A 222 6.65 -17.49 -20.69
CA LYS A 222 7.97 -17.13 -21.20
C LYS A 222 8.68 -16.18 -20.24
N ASP A 223 8.01 -15.11 -19.83
CA ASP A 223 8.57 -14.09 -18.94
C ASP A 223 8.77 -14.65 -17.53
N TYR A 224 7.84 -15.47 -17.04
CA TYR A 224 7.98 -16.16 -15.75
C TYR A 224 9.21 -17.06 -15.72
N GLN A 225 9.46 -17.83 -16.78
CA GLN A 225 10.61 -18.73 -16.88
C GLN A 225 11.94 -17.99 -17.05
N ALA A 226 11.94 -16.80 -17.66
CA ALA A 226 13.15 -15.99 -17.81
C ALA A 226 13.68 -15.45 -16.47
N GLU A 227 12.85 -15.45 -15.43
CA GLU A 227 13.13 -14.91 -14.10
C GLU A 227 13.48 -15.98 -13.05
N LEU A 228 13.43 -17.27 -13.41
CA LEU A 228 13.85 -18.40 -12.56
C LEU A 228 15.35 -18.68 -12.69
#